data_AF-A0A401LRP0-F1
#
_entry.id   AF-A0A401LRP0-F1
#
_cell.length_a   1.000
_cell.length_b   1.000
_cell.length_c   1.000
_cell.angle_alpha   90.00
_cell.angle_beta   90.00
_cell.angle_gamma   90.00
#
_symmetry.space_group_name_H-M   'P 1'
#
loop_
_entity.id
_entity.type
_entity.pdbx_description
1 polymer ?
#
loop_
_entity_poly.entity_id
_entity_poly.type
_entity_poly.pdbx_seq_one_letter_code
_entity_poly.pdbx_strand_id
1 'polypeptide(L)'
;MTITYRYINRLEVFQISPLGFNLKFIIGDNKVQNDLYNRDLDDEMVYYYSDIICGKNTIYALYQGTQVRNLSNARSLLEIYNLDGENLKTINLGRYISDIVIDEANNIVYACDKNVEDDYLYQYQLPPS
;
A
#
# COMPACT_ATOMS: atom_id res chain seq x y z
N MET A 1 -4.07 14.46 14.08
CA MET A 1 -3.18 13.34 13.72
C MET A 1 -4.01 12.37 12.91
N THR A 2 -3.47 11.91 11.79
CA THR A 2 -4.11 10.94 10.91
C THR A 2 -3.46 9.58 11.11
N ILE A 3 -4.26 8.51 11.13
CA ILE A 3 -3.78 7.12 11.07
C ILE A 3 -4.40 6.46 9.86
N THR A 4 -3.62 5.64 9.20
CA THR A 4 -4.10 4.76 8.13
C THR A 4 -3.93 3.32 8.57
N TYR A 5 -4.98 2.51 8.39
CA TYR A 5 -4.96 1.09 8.65
C TYR A 5 -5.13 0.32 7.33
N ARG A 6 -4.36 -0.74 7.14
CA ARG A 6 -4.34 -1.54 5.91
C ARG A 6 -5.15 -2.82 6.07
N TYR A 7 -6.12 -3.01 5.20
CA TYR A 7 -6.72 -4.30 4.89
C TYR A 7 -6.17 -4.83 3.56
N ILE A 8 -6.42 -6.10 3.26
CA ILE A 8 -5.99 -6.72 1.99
C ILE A 8 -6.48 -5.96 0.74
N ASN A 9 -7.66 -5.34 0.82
CA ASN A 9 -8.37 -4.73 -0.31
C ASN A 9 -8.59 -3.22 -0.20
N ARG A 10 -8.35 -2.64 0.98
CA ARG A 10 -8.59 -1.22 1.24
C ARG A 10 -7.70 -0.65 2.33
N LEU A 11 -7.64 0.66 2.36
CA LEU A 11 -7.07 1.44 3.43
C LEU A 11 -8.20 2.22 4.13
N GLU A 12 -8.20 2.19 5.45
CA GLU A 12 -9.12 2.99 6.26
C GLU A 12 -8.33 4.13 6.91
N VAL A 13 -8.75 5.37 6.66
CA VAL A 13 -8.07 6.56 7.15
C VAL A 13 -8.89 7.20 8.26
N PHE A 14 -8.27 7.37 9.42
CA PHE A 14 -8.89 7.86 10.64
C PHE A 14 -8.32 9.22 11.05
N GLN A 15 -9.21 10.10 11.47
CA GLN A 15 -8.84 11.28 12.24
C GLN A 15 -8.87 10.93 13.73
N ILE A 16 -7.74 11.17 14.41
CA ILE A 16 -7.68 11.02 15.87
C ILE A 16 -8.12 12.32 16.52
N SER A 17 -8.94 12.16 17.54
CA SER A 17 -9.39 13.22 18.44
C SER A 17 -9.35 12.72 19.89
N PRO A 18 -9.48 13.62 20.88
CA PRO A 18 -9.65 13.21 22.28
C PRO A 18 -10.84 12.28 22.53
N LEU A 19 -11.85 12.29 21.65
CA LEU A 19 -13.04 11.44 21.73
C LEU A 19 -12.84 10.05 21.08
N GLY A 20 -11.66 9.80 20.49
CA GLY A 20 -11.32 8.55 19.83
C GLY A 20 -11.01 8.71 18.34
N PHE A 21 -11.11 7.58 17.63
CA PHE A 21 -10.82 7.45 16.20
C PHE A 21 -12.10 7.62 15.39
N ASN A 22 -12.09 8.57 14.46
CA ASN A 22 -13.20 8.81 13.55
C ASN A 22 -12.77 8.41 12.14
N LEU A 23 -13.46 7.45 11.52
CA LEU A 23 -13.23 7.10 10.13
C LEU A 23 -13.54 8.30 9.24
N LYS A 24 -12.56 8.75 8.47
CA LYS A 24 -12.67 9.91 7.58
C LYS A 24 -13.06 9.48 6.17
N PHE A 25 -12.35 8.50 5.61
CA PHE A 25 -12.62 7.94 4.29
C PHE A 25 -11.91 6.58 4.12
N ILE A 26 -12.21 5.93 2.99
CA ILE A 26 -11.66 4.63 2.58
C ILE A 26 -11.03 4.79 1.19
N ILE A 27 -9.85 4.19 0.99
CA ILE A 27 -9.19 4.04 -0.32
C ILE A 27 -9.24 2.57 -0.72
N GLY A 28 -9.59 2.26 -1.97
CA GLY A 28 -9.72 0.89 -2.47
C GLY A 28 -11.17 0.40 -2.54
N ASP A 29 -11.38 -0.91 -2.49
CA ASP A 29 -12.72 -1.50 -2.55
C ASP A 29 -13.16 -2.10 -1.21
N ASN A 30 -14.47 -2.22 -0.99
CA ASN A 30 -15.03 -2.89 0.19
C ASN A 30 -15.43 -4.35 -0.11
N LYS A 31 -14.89 -4.97 -1.17
CA LYS A 31 -15.24 -6.34 -1.55
C LYS A 31 -14.47 -7.34 -0.70
N VAL A 32 -15.18 -7.91 0.26
CA VAL A 32 -14.68 -9.04 1.05
C VAL A 32 -14.51 -10.28 0.18
N GLN A 33 -13.51 -11.09 0.49
CA GLN A 33 -13.16 -12.31 -0.24
C GLN A 33 -13.32 -13.56 0.65
N ASN A 34 -14.22 -13.50 1.64
CA ASN A 34 -14.42 -14.54 2.66
C ASN A 34 -14.83 -15.89 2.05
N ASP A 35 -15.57 -15.87 0.93
CA ASP A 35 -15.97 -17.12 0.26
C ASP A 35 -14.76 -17.89 -0.28
N LEU A 36 -13.72 -17.19 -0.76
CA LEU A 36 -12.47 -17.82 -1.20
C LEU A 36 -11.68 -18.33 0.00
N TYR A 37 -11.53 -17.50 1.04
CA TYR A 37 -10.86 -17.88 2.28
C TYR A 37 -11.49 -19.13 2.94
N ASN A 38 -12.82 -19.16 3.07
CA ASN A 38 -13.55 -20.30 3.65
C ASN A 38 -13.44 -21.59 2.83
N ARG A 39 -12.97 -21.50 1.58
CA ARG A 39 -12.78 -22.62 0.66
C ARG A 39 -11.30 -23.00 0.49
N ASP A 40 -10.40 -22.40 1.29
CA ASP A 40 -8.94 -22.55 1.17
C ASP A 40 -8.41 -22.19 -0.23
N LEU A 41 -9.02 -21.17 -0.85
CA LEU A 41 -8.72 -20.66 -2.20
C LEU A 41 -7.97 -19.32 -2.13
N ASP A 42 -7.01 -19.22 -1.22
CA ASP A 42 -6.23 -18.01 -0.94
C ASP A 42 -5.46 -17.52 -2.17
N ASP A 43 -5.03 -18.45 -3.02
CA ASP A 43 -4.25 -18.17 -4.21
C ASP A 43 -5.06 -17.42 -5.30
N GLU A 44 -6.39 -17.52 -5.29
CA GLU A 44 -7.28 -16.75 -6.18
C GLU A 44 -7.67 -15.38 -5.61
N MET A 45 -7.41 -15.13 -4.32
CA MET A 45 -7.71 -13.85 -3.69
C MET A 45 -6.87 -12.75 -4.33
N VAL A 46 -7.49 -11.60 -4.59
CA VAL A 46 -6.79 -10.39 -5.03
C VAL A 46 -6.13 -9.74 -3.82
N TYR A 47 -4.81 -9.60 -3.89
CA TYR A 47 -4.00 -8.87 -2.93
C TYR A 47 -3.80 -7.45 -3.47
N TYR A 48 -4.38 -6.45 -2.79
CA TYR A 48 -4.32 -5.07 -3.26
C TYR A 48 -3.20 -4.29 -2.61
N TYR A 49 -3.12 -4.22 -1.29
CA TYR A 49 -2.12 -3.40 -0.61
C TYR A 49 -1.16 -4.26 0.22
N SER A 50 0.13 -4.18 -0.11
CA SER A 50 1.18 -4.91 0.60
C SER A 50 1.83 -4.09 1.72
N ASP A 51 1.81 -2.76 1.62
CA ASP A 51 2.36 -1.87 2.63
C ASP A 51 1.73 -0.46 2.62
N ILE A 52 1.82 0.25 3.75
CA ILE A 52 1.39 1.63 3.91
C ILE A 52 2.32 2.44 4.80
N ILE A 53 2.59 3.68 4.41
CA ILE A 53 3.30 4.67 5.23
C ILE A 53 2.46 5.94 5.30
N CYS A 54 2.12 6.38 6.51
CA CYS A 54 1.51 7.68 6.74
C CYS A 54 2.61 8.69 7.09
N GLY A 55 2.99 9.51 6.11
CA GLY A 55 3.92 10.61 6.27
C GLY A 55 3.27 11.84 6.93
N LYS A 56 3.93 12.99 6.81
CA LYS A 56 3.47 14.23 7.46
C LYS A 56 2.13 14.73 6.89
N ASN A 57 2.04 14.80 5.57
CA ASN A 57 0.87 15.31 4.83
C ASN A 57 0.40 14.36 3.72
N THR A 58 0.96 13.15 3.70
CA THR A 58 0.88 12.24 2.57
C THR A 58 0.71 10.80 3.06
N ILE A 59 -0.09 10.02 2.36
CA ILE A 59 -0.21 8.57 2.54
C ILE A 59 0.45 7.92 1.33
N TYR A 60 1.39 7.03 1.58
CA TYR A 60 2.05 6.21 0.58
C TYR A 60 1.50 4.80 0.70
N ALA A 61 0.89 4.30 -0.37
CA ALA A 61 0.29 2.98 -0.42
C ALA A 61 0.98 2.14 -1.48
N LEU A 62 1.43 0.95 -1.09
CA LEU A 62 2.08 0.01 -1.97
C LEU A 62 1.03 -0.96 -2.52
N TYR A 63 0.64 -0.74 -3.77
CA TYR A 63 -0.44 -1.43 -4.45
C TYR A 63 0.07 -2.53 -5.39
N GLN A 64 -0.62 -3.67 -5.42
CA GLN A 64 -0.30 -4.86 -6.20
C GLN A 64 -1.42 -5.21 -7.19
N GLY A 65 -2.67 -5.17 -6.73
CA GLY A 65 -3.87 -5.33 -7.58
C GLY A 65 -3.95 -6.64 -8.35
N THR A 66 -3.36 -7.72 -7.84
CA THR A 66 -3.28 -9.00 -8.54
C THR A 66 -3.64 -10.16 -7.61
N GLN A 67 -3.96 -11.31 -8.19
CA GLN A 67 -4.20 -12.52 -7.41
C GLN A 67 -2.92 -13.00 -6.71
N VAL A 68 -3.07 -13.60 -5.53
CA VAL A 68 -1.95 -14.12 -4.74
C VAL A 68 -1.06 -15.06 -5.56
N ARG A 69 -1.65 -15.96 -6.37
CA ARG A 69 -0.90 -16.87 -7.28
C ARG A 69 0.01 -16.15 -8.29
N ASN A 70 -0.25 -14.87 -8.57
CA ASN A 70 0.46 -14.08 -9.57
C ASN A 70 1.40 -13.03 -8.95
N LEU A 71 1.56 -13.01 -7.62
CA LEU A 71 2.33 -11.95 -6.92
C LEU A 71 3.80 -11.88 -7.34
N SER A 72 4.42 -13.01 -7.62
CA SER A 72 5.82 -13.07 -8.09
C SER A 72 6.05 -12.30 -9.40
N ASN A 73 5.01 -12.10 -10.21
CA ASN A 73 5.07 -11.37 -11.47
C ASN A 73 4.45 -9.96 -11.37
N ALA A 74 4.03 -9.54 -10.18
CA ALA A 74 3.39 -8.25 -10.00
C ALA A 74 4.37 -7.11 -10.28
N ARG A 75 3.85 -5.99 -10.76
CA ARG A 75 4.57 -4.72 -10.84
C ARG A 75 3.92 -3.76 -9.87
N SER A 76 4.51 -3.65 -8.68
CA SER A 76 3.97 -2.84 -7.62
C SER A 76 3.86 -1.38 -8.06
N LEU A 77 2.78 -0.75 -7.64
CA LEU A 77 2.54 0.67 -7.79
C LEU A 77 2.71 1.34 -6.43
N LEU A 78 3.40 2.47 -6.39
CA LEU A 78 3.37 3.39 -5.27
C LEU A 78 2.30 4.44 -5.55
N GLU A 79 1.18 4.32 -4.87
CA GLU A 79 0.10 5.30 -4.89
C GLU A 79 0.33 6.31 -3.76
N ILE A 80 0.24 7.59 -4.08
CA ILE A 80 0.55 8.70 -3.20
C ILE A 80 -0.70 9.57 -3.06
N TYR A 81 -1.20 9.72 -1.84
CA TYR A 81 -2.42 10.47 -1.54
C TYR A 81 -2.15 11.61 -0.57
N ASN A 82 -2.91 12.69 -0.65
CA ASN A 82 -2.96 13.64 0.45
C ASN A 82 -3.81 13.08 1.62
N LEU A 83 -3.81 13.76 2.77
CA LEU A 83 -4.60 13.37 3.94
C LEU A 83 -6.12 13.53 3.77
N ASP A 84 -6.60 13.99 2.62
CA ASP A 84 -8.01 14.09 2.24
C ASP A 84 -8.44 12.96 1.29
N GLY A 85 -7.49 12.09 0.88
CA GLY A 85 -7.75 10.91 0.06
C GLY A 85 -7.65 11.16 -1.44
N GLU A 86 -7.20 12.34 -1.86
CA GLU A 86 -6.92 12.64 -3.26
C GLU A 86 -5.64 11.93 -3.70
N ASN A 87 -5.69 11.17 -4.79
CA ASN A 87 -4.50 10.58 -5.39
C ASN A 87 -3.69 11.69 -6.09
N LEU A 88 -2.53 11.98 -5.53
CA LEU A 88 -1.58 12.97 -6.07
C LEU A 88 -0.73 12.36 -7.19
N LYS A 89 -0.39 11.08 -7.05
CA LYS A 89 0.52 10.40 -7.97
C LYS A 89 0.40 8.89 -7.86
N THR A 90 0.69 8.21 -8.97
CA THR A 90 0.89 6.75 -9.01
C THR A 90 2.16 6.44 -9.78
N ILE A 91 3.07 5.68 -9.19
CA ILE A 91 4.39 5.38 -9.75
C ILE A 91 4.55 3.88 -9.88
N ASN A 92 4.90 3.39 -11.07
CA ASN A 92 5.21 1.98 -11.28
C ASN A 92 6.66 1.69 -10.84
N LEU A 93 6.86 0.76 -9.91
CA LEU A 93 8.18 0.39 -9.39
C LEU A 93 8.88 -0.68 -10.25
N GLY A 94 8.20 -1.19 -11.28
CA GLY A 94 8.74 -2.10 -12.29
C GLY A 94 8.88 -3.55 -11.86
N ARG A 95 8.67 -3.86 -10.58
CA ARG A 95 8.84 -5.18 -9.97
C ARG A 95 7.90 -5.35 -8.77
N TYR A 96 7.84 -6.55 -8.22
CA TYR A 96 7.19 -6.77 -6.94
C TYR A 96 8.02 -6.17 -5.82
N ILE A 97 7.35 -5.46 -4.92
CA ILE A 97 7.90 -4.91 -3.68
C ILE A 97 6.95 -5.33 -2.57
N SER A 98 7.50 -5.85 -1.49
CA SER A 98 6.71 -6.29 -0.33
C SER A 98 6.53 -5.16 0.69
N ASP A 99 7.59 -4.39 0.95
CA ASP A 99 7.65 -3.38 2.01
C ASP A 99 8.40 -2.12 1.55
N ILE A 100 8.05 -0.97 2.13
CA ILE A 100 8.69 0.31 1.83
C ILE A 100 8.98 1.13 3.09
N VAL A 101 9.98 2.00 2.98
CA VAL A 101 10.25 3.10 3.91
C VAL A 101 10.44 4.37 3.10
N ILE A 102 9.90 5.49 3.60
CA ILE A 102 9.93 6.79 2.91
C ILE A 102 10.84 7.75 3.65
N ASP A 103 11.82 8.30 2.94
CA ASP A 103 12.54 9.50 3.33
C ASP A 103 11.93 10.71 2.62
N GLU A 104 10.98 11.37 3.30
CA GLU A 104 10.28 12.55 2.75
C GLU A 104 11.22 13.76 2.58
N ALA A 105 12.32 13.85 3.33
CA ALA A 105 13.24 14.98 3.25
C ALA A 105 14.05 14.95 1.95
N ASN A 106 14.43 13.76 1.49
CA ASN A 106 15.21 13.55 0.27
C ASN A 106 14.39 13.01 -0.91
N ASN A 107 13.09 12.81 -0.73
CA ASN A 107 12.18 12.22 -1.73
C ASN A 107 12.65 10.82 -2.17
N ILE A 108 13.07 9.99 -1.22
CA ILE A 108 13.58 8.64 -1.50
C ILE A 108 12.62 7.58 -0.96
N VAL A 109 12.41 6.53 -1.74
CA VAL A 109 11.76 5.28 -1.29
C VAL A 109 12.79 4.18 -1.22
N TYR A 110 12.95 3.61 -0.03
CA TYR A 110 13.66 2.35 0.16
C TYR A 110 12.64 1.23 0.12
N ALA A 111 12.89 0.19 -0.66
CA ALA A 111 11.89 -0.80 -1.00
C ALA A 111 12.51 -2.20 -0.96
N CYS A 112 11.85 -3.13 -0.27
CA CYS A 112 12.30 -4.50 -0.13
C CYS A 112 11.50 -5.42 -1.05
N ASP A 113 12.19 -6.34 -1.72
CA ASP A 113 11.58 -7.48 -2.41
C ASP A 113 11.95 -8.76 -1.66
N LYS A 114 10.97 -9.32 -0.94
CA LYS A 114 11.13 -10.58 -0.18
C LYS A 114 10.83 -11.85 -1.01
N ASN A 115 10.46 -11.72 -2.29
CA ASN A 115 10.12 -12.86 -3.15
C ASN A 115 11.31 -13.43 -3.93
N VAL A 116 12.49 -12.84 -3.75
CA VAL A 116 13.74 -13.22 -4.40
C VAL A 116 14.62 -13.95 -3.38
N GLU A 117 15.33 -15.00 -3.81
CA GLU A 117 16.14 -15.86 -2.92
C GLU A 117 17.16 -15.06 -2.08
N ASP A 118 17.62 -13.93 -2.62
CA ASP A 118 18.37 -12.92 -1.88
C ASP A 118 17.45 -11.71 -1.64
N ASP A 119 17.26 -11.30 -0.37
CA ASP A 119 16.50 -10.08 -0.03
C ASP A 119 17.17 -8.85 -0.68
N TYR A 120 16.60 -8.33 -1.77
CA TYR A 120 17.12 -7.13 -2.43
C TYR A 120 16.47 -5.87 -1.88
N LEU A 121 17.31 -4.89 -1.54
CA LEU A 121 16.89 -3.53 -1.22
C LEU A 121 17.07 -2.62 -2.44
N TYR A 122 15.99 -1.96 -2.84
CA TYR A 122 15.98 -0.98 -3.93
C TYR A 122 15.83 0.43 -3.38
N GLN A 123 16.40 1.38 -4.11
CA GLN A 123 16.22 2.80 -3.87
C GLN A 123 15.56 3.43 -5.09
N TYR A 124 14.47 4.16 -4.87
CA TYR A 124 13.79 4.94 -5.90
C TYR A 124 13.84 6.42 -5.52
N GLN A 125 14.28 7.25 -6.46
CA GLN A 125 14.15 8.70 -6.34
C GLN A 125 12.76 9.09 -6.81
N LEU A 126 11.96 9.67 -5.91
CA LEU A 126 10.66 10.23 -6.28
C LEU A 126 10.87 11.53 -7.05
N PRO A 127 10.05 11.79 -8.08
CA PRO A 127 10.08 13.08 -8.75
C PRO A 127 9.62 14.15 -7.75
N PRO A 128 10.12 15.40 -7.87
CA PRO A 128 9.65 16.50 -7.05
C PRO A 128 8.12 16.66 -7.15
N SER A 129 7.54 17.12 -6.05
CA SER A 129 6.11 17.43 -5.91
C SER A 129 5.70 18.61 -6.78
#